data_AF-A0A1Q6F058-F1
#
_entry.id   AF-A0A1Q6F058-F1
#
_cell.length_a   1.000
_cell.length_b   1.000
_cell.length_c   1.000
_cell.angle_alpha   90.00
_cell.angle_beta   90.00
_cell.angle_gamma   90.00
#
_symmetry.space_group_name_H-M   'P 1'
#
loop_
_entity.id
_entity.type
_entity.pdbx_description
1 polymer ?
#
loop_
_entity_poly.entity_id
_entity_poly.type
_entity_poly.pdbx_seq_one_letter_code
_entity_poly.pdbx_strand_id
1 'polypeptide(L)'
;FAGNGEPTAAPEFPQAIAGAVALRDELAPNSKIAVLSNGTRADRPEVHDALMMVDDNILKLDTVDPAFIQLLDQPVGPYDVEHQIETFASFDGHVIIQTIFLTGEYQGKPIDNTGEEYVAPWLAVLERIRPQEATIYTVARETPVAGLAKAAPEALDAIAARVRALGIPCQVSY
;
A
#
# COMPACT_ATOMS: atom_id res chain seq x y z
N PHE A 1 -0.11 -10.19 9.20
CA PHE A 1 -1.31 -10.45 8.38
C PHE A 1 -0.98 -10.12 6.94
N ALA A 2 -0.77 -11.13 6.12
CA ALA A 2 -0.56 -11.00 4.68
C ALA A 2 -1.04 -12.32 4.04
N GLY A 3 -1.89 -12.27 3.02
CA GLY A 3 -2.48 -13.48 2.44
C GLY A 3 -3.59 -13.19 1.44
N ASN A 4 -4.37 -14.23 1.12
CA ASN A 4 -5.50 -14.10 0.21
C ASN A 4 -6.67 -13.36 0.88
N GLY A 5 -7.20 -12.35 0.20
CA GLY A 5 -8.29 -11.53 0.68
C GLY A 5 -7.83 -10.23 1.34
N GLU A 6 -8.79 -9.38 1.63
CA GLU A 6 -8.56 -8.09 2.28
C GLU A 6 -8.83 -8.22 3.80
N PRO A 7 -7.81 -8.19 4.67
CA PRO A 7 -7.99 -8.48 6.09
C PRO A 7 -8.94 -7.50 6.79
N THR A 8 -8.93 -6.21 6.41
CA THR A 8 -9.83 -5.21 7.01
C THR A 8 -11.30 -5.48 6.72
N ALA A 9 -11.60 -6.28 5.68
CA ALA A 9 -12.97 -6.65 5.34
C ALA A 9 -13.56 -7.73 6.25
N ALA A 10 -12.73 -8.45 7.03
CA ALA A 10 -13.19 -9.48 7.95
C ALA A 10 -13.77 -8.85 9.23
N PRO A 11 -15.01 -9.20 9.65
CA PRO A 11 -15.61 -8.68 10.88
C PRO A 11 -14.77 -8.96 12.13
N GLU A 12 -14.02 -10.05 12.13
CA GLU A 12 -13.17 -10.49 13.24
C GLU A 12 -11.80 -9.80 13.26
N PHE A 13 -11.50 -8.90 12.30
CA PHE A 13 -10.19 -8.27 12.17
C PHE A 13 -9.73 -7.57 13.47
N PRO A 14 -10.54 -6.71 14.12
CA PRO A 14 -10.11 -6.06 15.37
C PRO A 14 -9.77 -7.07 16.48
N GLN A 15 -10.57 -8.14 16.62
CA GLN A 15 -10.34 -9.18 17.63
C GLN A 15 -9.09 -9.99 17.31
N ALA A 16 -8.82 -10.27 16.03
CA ALA A 16 -7.63 -10.97 15.58
C ALA A 16 -6.36 -10.17 15.85
N ILE A 17 -6.37 -8.84 15.63
CA ILE A 17 -5.25 -7.96 15.97
C ILE A 17 -5.03 -7.93 17.48
N ALA A 18 -6.08 -7.71 18.27
CA ALA A 18 -5.96 -7.68 19.73
C ALA A 18 -5.38 -9.00 20.28
N GLY A 19 -5.84 -10.14 19.76
CA GLY A 19 -5.31 -11.46 20.11
C GLY A 19 -3.84 -11.63 19.69
N ALA A 20 -3.46 -11.18 18.50
CA ALA A 20 -2.08 -11.25 18.02
C ALA A 20 -1.13 -10.39 18.87
N VAL A 21 -1.55 -9.18 19.26
CA VAL A 21 -0.79 -8.28 20.13
C VAL A 21 -0.61 -8.92 21.51
N ALA A 22 -1.68 -9.43 22.13
CA ALA A 22 -1.59 -10.10 23.43
C ALA A 22 -0.64 -11.31 23.40
N LEU A 23 -0.72 -12.14 22.35
CA LEU A 23 0.18 -13.29 22.19
C LEU A 23 1.62 -12.86 21.94
N ARG A 24 1.86 -11.80 21.16
CA ARG A 24 3.20 -11.23 20.93
C ARG A 24 3.80 -10.76 22.24
N ASP A 25 3.04 -10.03 23.05
CA ASP A 25 3.51 -9.47 24.32
C ASP A 25 3.88 -10.58 25.32
N GLU A 26 3.13 -11.69 25.34
CA GLU A 26 3.41 -12.84 26.21
C GLU A 26 4.59 -13.70 25.73
N LEU A 27 4.61 -14.04 24.43
CA LEU A 27 5.47 -15.11 23.93
C LEU A 27 6.73 -14.60 23.22
N ALA A 28 6.69 -13.41 22.63
CA ALA A 28 7.77 -12.87 21.82
C ALA A 28 7.73 -11.33 21.78
N PRO A 29 7.94 -10.64 22.92
CA PRO A 29 7.67 -9.19 23.05
C PRO A 29 8.51 -8.29 22.14
N ASN A 30 9.61 -8.81 21.59
CA ASN A 30 10.48 -8.08 20.65
C ASN A 30 10.11 -8.31 19.17
N SER A 31 9.12 -9.15 18.88
CA SER A 31 8.64 -9.40 17.52
C SER A 31 7.72 -8.28 17.05
N LYS A 32 7.84 -7.91 15.77
CA LYS A 32 6.93 -6.99 15.11
C LYS A 32 5.67 -7.69 14.61
N ILE A 33 4.55 -6.99 14.63
CA ILE A 33 3.32 -7.34 13.94
C ILE A 33 3.19 -6.42 12.73
N ALA A 34 3.13 -7.01 11.54
CA ALA A 34 2.87 -6.31 10.30
C ALA A 34 1.49 -6.68 9.76
N VAL A 35 0.74 -5.70 9.27
CA VAL A 35 -0.52 -5.90 8.53
C VAL A 35 -0.34 -5.32 7.15
N LEU A 36 -0.53 -6.13 6.12
CA LEU A 36 -0.59 -5.71 4.73
C LEU A 36 -2.04 -5.72 4.24
N SER A 37 -2.53 -4.59 3.77
CA SER A 37 -3.93 -4.38 3.40
C SER A 37 -4.05 -3.39 2.24
N ASN A 38 -5.15 -3.46 1.47
CA ASN A 38 -5.54 -2.42 0.52
C ASN A 38 -6.34 -1.26 1.16
N GLY A 39 -6.61 -1.34 2.47
CA GLY A 39 -7.26 -0.28 3.22
C GLY A 39 -8.77 -0.17 3.05
N THR A 40 -9.45 -1.14 2.42
CA THR A 40 -10.89 -1.05 2.07
C THR A 40 -11.80 -0.63 3.24
N ARG A 41 -11.54 -1.10 4.47
CA ARG A 41 -12.32 -0.71 5.66
C ARG A 41 -11.51 0.05 6.69
N ALA A 42 -10.37 0.62 6.31
CA ALA A 42 -9.51 1.37 7.23
C ALA A 42 -10.17 2.63 7.80
N ASP A 43 -11.28 3.09 7.18
CA ASP A 43 -12.11 4.21 7.62
C ASP A 43 -13.00 3.87 8.83
N ARG A 44 -13.22 2.58 9.11
CA ARG A 44 -14.06 2.14 10.23
C ARG A 44 -13.30 2.34 11.53
N PRO A 45 -13.88 3.00 12.55
CA PRO A 45 -13.18 3.29 13.79
C PRO A 45 -12.51 2.07 14.43
N GLU A 46 -13.24 0.94 14.50
CA GLU A 46 -12.72 -0.29 15.08
C GLU A 46 -11.57 -0.93 14.28
N VAL A 47 -11.53 -0.74 12.97
CA VAL A 47 -10.46 -1.22 12.09
C VAL A 47 -9.27 -0.27 12.17
N HIS A 48 -9.51 1.03 12.14
CA HIS A 48 -8.50 2.07 12.30
C HIS A 48 -7.76 1.88 13.63
N ASP A 49 -8.49 1.75 14.74
CA ASP A 49 -7.93 1.51 16.07
C ASP A 49 -7.10 0.22 16.11
N ALA A 50 -7.56 -0.85 15.45
CA ALA A 50 -6.79 -2.08 15.35
C ALA A 50 -5.50 -1.90 14.54
N LEU A 51 -5.53 -1.17 13.43
CA LEU A 51 -4.33 -0.87 12.63
C LEU A 51 -3.34 0.02 13.40
N MET A 52 -3.80 0.84 14.34
CA MET A 52 -2.93 1.62 15.25
C MET A 52 -2.22 0.77 16.32
N MET A 53 -2.59 -0.51 16.48
CA MET A 53 -1.98 -1.40 17.47
C MET A 53 -0.78 -2.18 16.93
N VAL A 54 -0.56 -2.19 15.62
CA VAL A 54 0.50 -3.00 14.98
C VAL A 54 1.75 -2.15 14.72
N ASP A 55 2.90 -2.79 14.55
CA ASP A 55 4.16 -2.04 14.33
C ASP A 55 4.24 -1.51 12.89
N ASP A 56 3.88 -2.37 11.94
CA ASP A 56 3.98 -2.08 10.51
C ASP A 56 2.56 -2.14 9.90
N ASN A 57 1.85 -1.00 9.93
CA ASN A 57 0.57 -0.78 9.25
C ASN A 57 0.81 -0.48 7.76
N ILE A 58 0.85 -1.50 6.91
CA ILE A 58 1.22 -1.39 5.49
C ILE A 58 -0.05 -1.33 4.63
N LEU A 59 -0.33 -0.15 4.07
CA LEU A 59 -1.52 0.12 3.26
C LEU A 59 -1.16 0.42 1.81
N LYS A 60 -1.84 -0.24 0.87
CA LYS A 60 -1.57 -0.10 -0.56
C LYS A 60 -2.18 1.17 -1.14
N LEU A 61 -1.37 1.90 -1.91
CA LEU A 61 -1.79 3.01 -2.77
C LEU A 61 -0.98 2.94 -4.06
N ASP A 62 -1.48 2.18 -5.04
CA ASP A 62 -0.72 1.83 -6.25
C ASP A 62 -0.70 2.96 -7.29
N THR A 63 -1.66 3.89 -7.21
CA THR A 63 -1.71 5.15 -7.98
C THR A 63 -2.78 6.06 -7.36
N VAL A 64 -2.91 7.29 -7.89
CA VAL A 64 -4.01 8.21 -7.58
C VAL A 64 -4.92 8.47 -8.77
N ASP A 65 -4.63 7.85 -9.92
CA ASP A 65 -5.45 7.96 -11.14
C ASP A 65 -6.62 6.97 -11.11
N PRO A 66 -7.89 7.43 -11.09
CA PRO A 66 -9.03 6.54 -10.99
C PRO A 66 -9.16 5.54 -12.14
N ALA A 67 -8.75 5.90 -13.36
CA ALA A 67 -8.85 5.00 -14.51
C ALA A 67 -7.84 3.85 -14.39
N PHE A 68 -6.64 4.14 -13.89
CA PHE A 68 -5.60 3.15 -13.65
C PHE A 68 -5.95 2.24 -12.45
N ILE A 69 -6.57 2.77 -11.39
CA ILE A 69 -7.11 1.96 -10.27
C ILE A 69 -8.14 0.96 -10.78
N GLN A 70 -9.07 1.40 -11.63
CA GLN A 70 -10.07 0.49 -12.23
C GLN A 70 -9.44 -0.56 -13.15
N LEU A 71 -8.30 -0.23 -13.77
CA LEU A 71 -7.59 -1.16 -14.66
C LEU A 71 -6.81 -2.22 -13.87
N LEU A 72 -6.03 -1.79 -12.86
CA LEU A 72 -5.09 -2.61 -12.11
C LEU A 72 -5.72 -3.22 -10.86
N ASP A 73 -6.23 -2.39 -9.96
CA ASP A 73 -6.65 -2.80 -8.61
C ASP A 73 -8.04 -3.45 -8.60
N GLN A 74 -8.88 -3.05 -9.56
CA GLN A 74 -10.23 -3.60 -9.78
C GLN A 74 -11.06 -3.68 -8.49
N PRO A 75 -11.22 -2.57 -7.75
CA PRO A 75 -11.91 -2.58 -6.47
C PRO A 75 -13.36 -3.08 -6.62
N VAL A 76 -13.77 -4.01 -5.74
CA VAL A 76 -15.11 -4.59 -5.75
C VAL A 76 -16.00 -3.81 -4.78
N GLY A 77 -16.63 -2.74 -5.28
CA GLY A 77 -17.54 -1.88 -4.52
C GLY A 77 -17.32 -0.39 -4.80
N PRO A 78 -18.03 0.49 -4.07
CA PRO A 78 -17.73 1.92 -4.11
C PRO A 78 -16.28 2.16 -3.69
N TYR A 79 -15.53 2.87 -4.52
CA TYR A 79 -14.14 3.23 -4.25
C TYR A 79 -13.94 4.69 -4.62
N ASP A 80 -13.36 5.44 -3.69
CA ASP A 80 -12.96 6.84 -3.87
C ASP A 80 -11.53 6.98 -3.35
N VAL A 81 -10.61 7.30 -4.26
CA VAL A 81 -9.19 7.43 -3.93
C VAL A 81 -8.94 8.58 -2.97
N GLU A 82 -9.71 9.67 -3.05
CA GLU A 82 -9.51 10.81 -2.16
C GLU A 82 -9.93 10.45 -0.72
N HIS A 83 -11.05 9.74 -0.56
CA HIS A 83 -11.46 9.20 0.74
C HIS A 83 -10.41 8.23 1.31
N GLN A 84 -9.80 7.40 0.45
CA GLN A 84 -8.72 6.50 0.86
C GLN A 84 -7.49 7.29 1.34
N ILE A 85 -7.14 8.38 0.66
CA ILE A 85 -6.03 9.27 1.02
C ILE A 85 -6.30 9.97 2.35
N GLU A 86 -7.52 10.50 2.56
CA GLU A 86 -7.94 11.10 3.83
C GLU A 86 -7.85 10.09 4.98
N THR A 87 -8.32 8.86 4.73
CA THR A 87 -8.21 7.75 5.68
C THR A 87 -6.76 7.41 5.98
N PHE A 88 -5.87 7.38 4.99
CA PHE A 88 -4.46 7.10 5.23
C PHE A 88 -3.76 8.23 5.98
N ALA A 89 -4.15 9.49 5.72
CA ALA A 89 -3.65 10.64 6.46
C ALA A 89 -4.12 10.65 7.93
N SER A 90 -5.27 10.04 8.25
CA SER A 90 -5.78 10.00 9.65
C SER A 90 -4.95 9.14 10.60
N PHE A 91 -4.07 8.28 10.07
CA PHE A 91 -3.11 7.51 10.88
C PHE A 91 -1.96 8.37 11.44
N ASP A 92 -1.88 9.66 11.11
CA ASP A 92 -0.91 10.62 11.66
C ASP A 92 0.55 10.13 11.60
N GLY A 93 0.93 9.61 10.42
CA GLY A 93 2.24 9.04 10.15
C GLY A 93 2.41 7.57 10.56
N HIS A 94 1.50 6.98 11.34
CA HIS A 94 1.51 5.56 11.69
C HIS A 94 0.94 4.68 10.55
N VAL A 95 1.51 4.84 9.36
CA VAL A 95 1.17 4.09 8.16
C VAL A 95 2.40 3.99 7.27
N ILE A 96 2.56 2.84 6.63
CA ILE A 96 3.54 2.58 5.58
C ILE A 96 2.78 2.50 4.27
N ILE A 97 3.10 3.37 3.32
CA ILE A 97 2.48 3.31 2.00
C ILE A 97 3.24 2.33 1.12
N GLN A 98 2.54 1.30 0.65
CA GLN A 98 3.10 0.34 -0.30
C GLN A 98 2.54 0.61 -1.70
N THR A 99 3.41 0.67 -2.71
CA THR A 99 3.04 1.00 -4.08
C THR A 99 3.76 0.06 -5.06
N ILE A 100 3.02 -0.60 -5.93
CA ILE A 100 3.57 -1.38 -7.02
C ILE A 100 3.83 -0.50 -8.24
N PHE A 101 4.99 -0.65 -8.86
CA PHE A 101 5.32 -0.07 -10.16
C PHE A 101 5.52 -1.17 -11.19
N LEU A 102 4.83 -1.05 -12.32
CA LEU A 102 4.74 -2.06 -13.37
C LEU A 102 4.80 -1.40 -14.74
N THR A 103 5.29 -2.17 -15.70
CA THR A 103 5.22 -1.84 -17.13
C THR A 103 4.52 -2.97 -17.87
N GLY A 104 4.22 -2.81 -19.16
CA GLY A 104 3.72 -3.87 -20.03
C GLY A 104 2.39 -3.55 -20.69
N GLU A 105 1.54 -4.56 -20.85
CA GLU A 105 0.25 -4.45 -21.51
C GLU A 105 -0.80 -5.30 -20.79
N TYR A 106 -2.02 -4.78 -20.67
CA TYR A 106 -3.19 -5.50 -20.19
C TYR A 106 -4.40 -5.21 -21.07
N GLN A 107 -5.03 -6.25 -21.61
CA GLN A 107 -6.21 -6.15 -22.49
C GLN A 107 -6.01 -5.19 -23.69
N GLY A 108 -4.81 -5.19 -24.30
CA GLY A 108 -4.50 -4.30 -25.42
C GLY A 108 -4.17 -2.86 -25.02
N LYS A 109 -4.12 -2.55 -23.71
CA LYS A 109 -3.76 -1.22 -23.20
C LYS A 109 -2.36 -1.26 -22.60
N PRO A 110 -1.45 -0.34 -22.98
CA PRO A 110 -0.17 -0.24 -22.32
C PRO A 110 -0.39 0.15 -20.85
N ILE A 111 0.38 -0.50 -19.97
CA ILE A 111 0.45 -0.18 -18.55
C ILE A 111 1.88 0.27 -18.29
N ASP A 112 2.03 1.46 -17.74
CA ASP A 112 3.29 1.97 -17.21
C ASP A 112 2.95 3.05 -16.18
N ASN A 113 3.05 2.73 -14.89
CA ASN A 113 2.87 3.73 -13.83
C ASN A 113 4.19 4.32 -13.32
N THR A 114 5.30 4.13 -14.04
CA THR A 114 6.58 4.79 -13.72
C THR A 114 6.68 6.20 -14.32
N GLY A 115 5.74 6.57 -15.20
CA GLY A 115 5.65 7.88 -15.83
C GLY A 115 5.32 9.03 -14.86
N GLU A 116 5.73 10.25 -15.23
CA GLU A 116 5.56 11.45 -14.40
C GLU A 116 4.09 11.76 -14.11
N GLU A 117 3.19 11.44 -15.05
CA GLU A 117 1.75 11.58 -14.92
C GLU A 117 1.15 10.78 -13.75
N TYR A 118 1.81 9.70 -13.32
CA TYR A 118 1.41 8.89 -12.17
C TYR A 118 2.26 9.20 -10.95
N VAL A 119 3.59 9.36 -11.13
CA VAL A 119 4.53 9.55 -10.02
C VAL A 119 4.37 10.91 -9.35
N ALA A 120 4.19 12.01 -10.10
CA ALA A 120 4.11 13.35 -9.49
C ALA A 120 2.88 13.51 -8.58
N PRO A 121 1.66 13.14 -9.02
CA PRO A 121 0.47 13.19 -8.18
C PRO A 121 0.56 12.27 -6.96
N TRP A 122 1.14 11.08 -7.12
CA TRP A 122 1.38 10.15 -6.01
C TRP A 122 2.35 10.73 -4.97
N LEU A 123 3.44 11.36 -5.39
CA LEU A 123 4.37 12.05 -4.48
C LEU A 123 3.69 13.18 -3.69
N ALA A 124 2.85 13.98 -4.35
CA ALA A 124 2.09 15.03 -3.68
C ALA A 124 1.15 14.46 -2.60
N VAL A 125 0.59 13.28 -2.84
CA VAL A 125 -0.21 12.55 -1.85
C VAL A 125 0.63 12.00 -0.71
N LEU A 126 1.85 11.51 -0.96
CA LEU A 126 2.76 11.13 0.12
C LEU A 126 3.13 12.33 1.02
N GLU A 127 3.27 13.54 0.46
CA GLU A 127 3.45 14.77 1.26
C GLU A 127 2.23 15.11 2.13
N ARG A 128 1.02 14.71 1.70
CA ARG A 128 -0.21 14.88 2.49
C ARG A 128 -0.32 13.84 3.60
N ILE A 129 -0.04 12.58 3.29
CA ILE A 129 -0.17 11.45 4.24
C ILE A 129 0.97 11.47 5.28
N ARG A 130 2.17 11.89 4.88
CA ARG A 130 3.40 11.87 5.69
C ARG A 130 3.63 10.50 6.38
N PRO A 131 3.63 9.39 5.63
CA PRO A 131 3.81 8.07 6.21
C PRO A 131 5.19 7.91 6.86
N GLN A 132 5.29 7.03 7.85
CA GLN A 132 6.58 6.70 8.49
C GLN A 132 7.57 6.07 7.51
N GLU A 133 7.08 5.41 6.47
CA GLU A 133 7.88 4.83 5.39
C GLU A 133 7.04 4.66 4.12
N ALA A 134 7.69 4.63 2.96
CA ALA A 134 7.10 4.09 1.74
C ALA A 134 7.86 2.84 1.27
N THR A 135 7.14 1.81 0.85
CA THR A 135 7.71 0.64 0.16
C THR A 135 7.28 0.65 -1.28
N ILE A 136 8.23 0.70 -2.21
CA ILE A 136 7.94 0.57 -3.63
C ILE A 136 8.46 -0.78 -4.13
N TYR A 137 7.70 -1.42 -5.02
CA TYR A 137 8.08 -2.74 -5.51
C TYR A 137 7.59 -2.99 -6.93
N THR A 138 8.09 -4.06 -7.53
CA THR A 138 7.63 -4.57 -8.83
C THR A 138 7.29 -6.05 -8.73
N VAL A 139 6.73 -6.63 -9.78
CA VAL A 139 6.39 -8.07 -9.80
C VAL A 139 7.65 -8.94 -9.63
N ALA A 140 7.65 -9.82 -8.63
CA ALA A 140 8.80 -10.69 -8.37
C ALA A 140 8.85 -11.93 -9.30
N ARG A 141 7.71 -12.33 -9.87
CA ARG A 141 7.51 -13.54 -10.68
C ARG A 141 6.56 -13.23 -11.84
N GLU A 142 6.46 -14.15 -12.80
CA GLU A 142 5.41 -14.08 -13.82
C GLU A 142 4.04 -13.95 -13.17
N THR A 143 3.26 -12.98 -13.63
CA THR A 143 1.89 -12.75 -13.18
C THR A 143 0.93 -13.73 -13.85
N PRO A 144 -0.20 -14.06 -13.22
CA PRO A 144 -1.26 -14.88 -13.86
C PRO A 144 -1.77 -14.28 -15.18
N VAL A 145 -1.67 -12.96 -15.30
CA VAL A 145 -1.96 -12.20 -16.51
C VAL A 145 -0.68 -12.11 -17.35
N ALA A 146 -0.73 -12.59 -18.59
CA ALA A 146 0.35 -12.40 -19.55
C ALA A 146 0.42 -10.93 -20.00
N GLY A 147 1.64 -10.41 -20.22
CA GLY A 147 1.87 -9.06 -20.75
C GLY A 147 2.31 -8.02 -19.72
N LEU A 148 2.11 -8.27 -18.41
CA LEU A 148 2.70 -7.42 -17.37
C LEU A 148 4.18 -7.76 -17.17
N ALA A 149 4.98 -6.71 -16.93
CA ALA A 149 6.42 -6.79 -16.82
C ALA A 149 6.93 -6.00 -15.62
N LYS A 150 8.16 -6.31 -15.23
CA LYS A 150 8.85 -5.59 -14.17
C LYS A 150 9.16 -4.15 -14.61
N ALA A 151 8.83 -3.18 -13.75
CA ALA A 151 9.48 -1.88 -13.82
C ALA A 151 11.02 -2.02 -13.74
N ALA A 152 11.73 -1.19 -14.50
CA ALA A 152 13.19 -1.21 -14.53
C ALA A 152 13.77 -0.81 -13.16
N PRO A 153 14.85 -1.45 -12.68
CA PRO A 153 15.50 -1.07 -11.43
C PRO A 153 15.85 0.42 -11.35
N GLU A 154 16.33 0.99 -12.45
CA GLU A 154 16.72 2.40 -12.53
C GLU A 154 15.52 3.34 -12.35
N ALA A 155 14.34 2.95 -12.84
CA ALA A 155 13.11 3.70 -12.64
C ALA A 155 12.65 3.66 -11.18
N LEU A 156 12.70 2.47 -10.55
CA LEU A 156 12.40 2.33 -9.13
C LEU A 156 13.36 3.15 -8.27
N ASP A 157 14.66 3.12 -8.55
CA ASP A 157 15.66 3.89 -7.82
C ASP A 157 15.45 5.40 -7.94
N ALA A 158 15.08 5.87 -9.14
CA ALA A 158 14.75 7.27 -9.37
C ALA A 158 13.50 7.70 -8.58
N ILE A 159 12.45 6.88 -8.56
CA ILE A 159 11.24 7.14 -7.77
C ILE A 159 11.56 7.15 -6.28
N ALA A 160 12.31 6.16 -5.78
CA ALA A 160 12.70 6.07 -4.38
C ALA A 160 13.55 7.28 -3.93
N ALA A 161 14.44 7.79 -4.79
CA ALA A 161 15.20 9.00 -4.51
C ALA A 161 14.28 10.22 -4.31
N ARG A 162 13.20 10.34 -5.11
CA ARG A 162 12.22 11.42 -4.97
C ARG A 162 11.41 11.29 -3.67
N VAL A 163 10.99 10.09 -3.29
CA VAL A 163 10.34 9.85 -2.00
C VAL A 163 11.25 10.27 -0.84
N ARG A 164 12.52 9.87 -0.87
CA ARG A 164 13.50 10.24 0.15
C ARG A 164 13.75 11.75 0.20
N ALA A 165 13.66 12.46 -0.93
CA ALA A 165 13.77 13.92 -0.97
C ALA A 165 12.62 14.63 -0.24
N LEU A 166 11.45 13.97 -0.07
CA LEU A 166 10.34 14.47 0.75
C LEU A 166 10.58 14.28 2.27
N GLY A 167 11.69 13.64 2.64
CA GLY A 167 12.01 13.26 4.02
C GLY A 167 11.34 11.95 4.47
N ILE A 168 10.82 11.14 3.54
CA ILE A 168 10.16 9.86 3.83
C ILE A 168 11.15 8.71 3.55
N PRO A 169 11.44 7.82 4.52
CA PRO A 169 12.20 6.60 4.28
C PRO A 169 11.57 5.77 3.16
N CYS A 170 12.39 5.21 2.26
CA CYS A 170 11.88 4.43 1.14
C CYS A 170 12.64 3.11 0.96
N GLN A 171 11.91 1.99 1.00
CA GLN A 171 12.40 0.65 0.68
C GLN A 171 12.03 0.27 -0.76
N VAL A 172 12.92 -0.44 -1.45
CA VAL A 172 12.74 -0.87 -2.85
C VAL A 172 12.84 -2.39 -2.93
N SER A 173 11.91 -3.04 -3.63
CA SER A 173 11.92 -4.47 -3.92
C SER A 173 11.84 -4.73 -5.43
N TYR A 174 12.84 -5.42 -5.99
CA TYR A 174 13.05 -5.65 -7.44
C TYR A 174 12.53 -7.01 -7.95
#